data_AF-A0A519UH12-F1
#
_entry.id   AF-A0A519UH12-F1
#
_cell.length_a   1.000
_cell.length_b   1.000
_cell.length_c   1.000
_cell.angle_alpha   90.00
_cell.angle_beta   90.00
_cell.angle_gamma   90.00
#
_symmetry.space_group_name_H-M   'P 1'
#
loop_
_entity.id
_entity.type
_entity.pdbx_description
1 polymer ?
#
loop_
_entity_poly.entity_id
_entity_poly.type
_entity_poly.pdbx_seq_one_letter_code
_entity_poly.pdbx_strand_id
1 'polypeptide(L)'
;MKIDLLLSLHHLPNNEGLLIFRNNSERIEMSRLTNSLQFLGNMQQLSQAIIQHGKQNCTYELNSWKGLQWVLNCTFKKGVVVLDVWLQHLGFQDQLNTIFSWEGKALQFRDSVSLMIKSAGKYKYFRH
;
A
#
# COMPACT_ATOMS: atom_id res chain seq x y z
N MET A 1 14.16 15.57 4.90
CA MET A 1 14.08 14.37 4.05
C MET A 1 12.88 14.56 3.13
N LYS A 2 13.07 14.63 1.81
CA LYS A 2 11.94 14.77 0.87
C LYS A 2 11.30 13.38 0.75
N ILE A 3 10.04 13.25 1.15
CA ILE A 3 9.31 11.99 1.10
C ILE A 3 8.74 11.89 -0.33
N ASP A 4 9.39 11.09 -1.19
CA ASP A 4 8.95 10.92 -2.57
C ASP A 4 7.75 9.97 -2.72
N LEU A 5 7.44 9.19 -1.68
CA LEU A 5 6.25 8.35 -1.58
C LEU A 5 5.57 8.53 -0.22
N LEU A 6 4.34 9.00 -0.19
CA LEU A 6 3.51 9.04 1.00
C LEU A 6 2.45 7.93 0.91
N LEU A 7 2.42 7.09 1.95
CA LEU A 7 1.41 6.06 2.16
C LEU A 7 0.57 6.45 3.38
N SER A 8 -0.74 6.38 3.27
CA SER A 8 -1.65 6.70 4.38
C SER A 8 -2.83 5.75 4.38
N LEU A 9 -3.08 5.13 5.53
CA LEU A 9 -4.23 4.24 5.73
C LEU A 9 -5.08 4.79 6.88
N HIS A 10 -6.34 5.10 6.56
CA HIS A 10 -7.33 5.58 7.52
C HIS A 10 -8.43 4.55 7.71
N HIS A 11 -8.91 4.42 8.94
CA HIS A 11 -10.11 3.66 9.22
C HIS A 11 -11.35 4.50 8.92
N LEU A 12 -12.28 3.88 8.19
CA LEU A 12 -13.61 4.38 7.94
C LEU A 12 -14.61 3.62 8.83
N PRO A 13 -15.85 4.11 8.98
CA PRO A 13 -16.93 3.34 9.59
C PRO A 13 -17.09 1.95 8.93
N ASN A 14 -17.69 1.00 9.63
CA ASN A 14 -17.95 -0.38 9.14
C ASN A 14 -16.69 -1.22 8.85
N ASN A 15 -15.59 -0.98 9.59
CA ASN A 15 -14.31 -1.69 9.42
C ASN A 15 -13.68 -1.53 8.03
N GLU A 16 -14.06 -0.47 7.32
CA GLU A 16 -13.50 -0.16 6.02
C GLU A 16 -12.18 0.63 6.14
N GLY A 17 -11.36 0.60 5.09
CA GLY A 17 -10.13 1.38 4.98
C GLY A 17 -10.15 2.37 3.83
N LEU A 18 -9.49 3.51 4.01
CA LEU A 18 -9.08 4.43 2.95
C LEU A 18 -7.56 4.40 2.83
N LEU A 19 -7.05 3.89 1.72
CA LEU A 19 -5.62 3.85 1.43
C LEU A 19 -5.28 4.88 0.36
N ILE A 20 -4.27 5.71 0.63
CA ILE A 20 -3.83 6.79 -0.25
C ILE A 20 -2.36 6.57 -0.58
N PHE A 21 -2.06 6.62 -1.88
CA PHE A 21 -0.69 6.71 -2.40
C PHE A 21 -0.50 8.09 -2.99
N ARG A 22 0.64 8.71 -2.70
CA ARG A 22 1.00 10.00 -3.28
C ARG A 22 2.50 10.05 -3.56
N ASN A 23 2.86 10.49 -4.75
CA ASN A 23 4.21 10.94 -5.10
C ASN A 23 4.14 12.42 -5.53
N ASN A 24 5.21 12.96 -6.13
CA ASN A 24 5.24 14.38 -6.52
C ASN A 24 4.28 14.74 -7.67
N SER A 25 3.87 13.78 -8.50
CA SER A 25 3.06 14.00 -9.71
C SER A 25 1.65 13.41 -9.61
N GLU A 26 1.45 12.42 -8.75
CA GLU A 26 0.27 11.56 -8.75
C GLU A 26 -0.24 11.33 -7.33
N ARG A 27 -1.57 11.22 -7.23
CA ARG A 27 -2.28 10.80 -6.02
C ARG A 27 -3.38 9.84 -6.43
N ILE A 28 -3.37 8.63 -5.88
CA ILE A 28 -4.49 7.70 -6.01
C ILE A 28 -5.09 7.39 -4.64
N GLU A 29 -6.39 7.13 -4.64
CA GLU A 29 -7.16 6.83 -3.44
C GLU A 29 -7.98 5.56 -3.65
N MET A 30 -7.82 4.63 -2.73
CA MET A 30 -8.58 3.38 -2.67
C MET A 30 -9.46 3.45 -1.43
N SER A 31 -10.72 3.81 -1.66
CA SER A 31 -11.70 3.97 -0.59
C SER A 31 -12.46 2.69 -0.32
N ARG A 32 -12.93 2.56 0.93
CA ARG A 32 -13.85 1.51 1.37
C ARG A 32 -13.31 0.09 1.16
N LEU A 33 -12.02 -0.07 1.47
CA LEU A 33 -11.29 -1.34 1.41
C LEU A 33 -11.73 -2.28 2.54
N THR A 34 -12.08 -3.52 2.19
CA THR A 34 -12.57 -4.54 3.13
C THR A 34 -11.42 -5.33 3.78
N ASN A 35 -10.26 -5.40 3.14
CA ASN A 35 -9.08 -6.14 3.61
C ASN A 35 -7.93 -5.22 4.05
N SER A 36 -8.24 -3.99 4.45
CA SER A 36 -7.26 -2.97 4.87
C SER A 36 -6.40 -3.38 6.07
N LEU A 37 -6.97 -4.12 7.04
CA LEU A 37 -6.22 -4.63 8.20
C LEU A 37 -5.23 -5.73 7.83
N GLN A 38 -5.63 -6.65 6.95
CA GLN A 38 -4.74 -7.67 6.43
C GLN A 38 -3.59 -7.03 5.66
N PHE A 39 -3.89 -6.04 4.82
CA PHE A 39 -2.89 -5.25 4.12
C PHE A 39 -1.89 -4.57 5.08
N LEU A 40 -2.38 -3.98 6.18
CA LEU A 40 -1.52 -3.35 7.19
C LEU A 40 -0.53 -4.36 7.81
N GLY A 41 -1.01 -5.56 8.16
CA GLY A 41 -0.17 -6.64 8.71
C GLY A 41 0.88 -7.12 7.70
N ASN A 42 0.49 -7.29 6.44
CA ASN A 42 1.40 -7.66 5.36
C ASN A 42 2.50 -6.61 5.15
N MET A 43 2.15 -5.32 5.17
CA MET A 43 3.10 -4.21 5.05
C MET A 43 4.06 -4.13 6.24
N GLN A 44 3.60 -4.47 7.45
CA GLN A 44 4.48 -4.59 8.61
C GLN A 44 5.52 -5.70 8.44
N GLN A 45 5.10 -6.87 7.96
CA GLN A 45 6.03 -7.98 7.66
C GLN A 45 7.04 -7.58 6.58
N LEU A 46 6.58 -6.92 5.51
CA LEU A 46 7.46 -6.43 4.44
C LEU A 46 8.50 -5.42 4.96
N SER A 47 8.09 -4.47 5.82
CA SER A 47 9.01 -3.52 6.45
C SER A 47 10.12 -4.23 7.24
N GLN A 48 9.79 -5.29 7.97
CA GLN A 48 10.79 -6.10 8.69
C GLN A 48 11.68 -6.91 7.74
N ALA A 49 11.11 -7.50 6.68
CA ALA A 49 11.88 -8.23 5.67
C ALA A 49 12.89 -7.35 4.94
N ILE A 50 12.61 -6.05 4.77
CA ILE A 50 13.56 -5.08 4.22
C ILE A 50 14.77 -4.91 5.14
N ILE A 51 14.55 -4.82 6.46
CA ILE A 51 15.62 -4.68 7.46
C ILE A 51 16.48 -5.94 7.54
N GLN A 52 15.85 -7.10 7.48
CA GLN A 52 16.52 -8.40 7.65
C GLN A 52 17.09 -8.97 6.35
N HIS A 53 17.00 -8.24 5.24
CA HIS A 53 17.37 -8.74 3.90
C HIS A 53 16.66 -10.05 3.52
N GLY A 54 15.42 -10.24 3.99
CA GLY A 54 14.59 -11.41 3.71
C GLY A 54 13.92 -11.36 2.32
N LYS A 55 12.91 -12.22 2.10
CA LYS A 55 12.11 -12.18 0.86
C LYS A 55 11.29 -10.88 0.82
N GLN A 56 11.57 -10.03 -0.17
CA GLN A 56 10.98 -8.69 -0.26
C GLN A 56 9.97 -8.56 -1.42
N ASN A 57 10.11 -9.34 -2.50
CA ASN A 57 9.15 -9.32 -3.61
C ASN A 57 7.80 -9.83 -3.14
N CYS A 58 6.76 -9.03 -3.37
CA CYS A 58 5.41 -9.33 -2.92
C CYS A 58 4.35 -8.69 -3.82
N THR A 59 3.20 -9.35 -3.87
CA THR A 59 2.01 -8.92 -4.60
C THR A 59 0.83 -9.03 -3.64
N TYR A 60 0.03 -7.98 -3.53
CA TYR A 60 -1.10 -7.92 -2.61
C TYR A 60 -2.36 -7.49 -3.34
N GLU A 61 -3.45 -8.22 -3.09
CA GLU A 61 -4.77 -7.86 -3.60
C GLU A 61 -5.48 -6.99 -2.57
N LEU A 62 -6.13 -5.93 -3.05
CA LEU A 62 -6.93 -4.99 -2.28
C LEU A 62 -8.33 -4.98 -2.85
N ASN A 63 -9.34 -5.12 -2.00
CA ASN A 63 -10.73 -5.27 -2.42
C ASN A 63 -11.60 -4.21 -1.77
N SER A 64 -12.52 -3.62 -2.53
CA SER A 64 -13.59 -2.78 -2.00
C SER A 64 -14.92 -3.52 -1.96
N TRP A 65 -15.85 -3.08 -1.10
CA TRP A 65 -17.22 -3.59 -1.05
C TRP A 65 -18.01 -3.40 -2.37
N LYS A 66 -17.57 -2.47 -3.24
CA LYS A 66 -18.17 -2.25 -4.57
C LYS A 66 -17.69 -3.25 -5.62
N GLY A 67 -16.85 -4.21 -5.25
CA GLY A 67 -16.26 -5.18 -6.18
C GLY A 67 -15.07 -4.64 -6.98
N LEU A 68 -14.56 -3.44 -6.68
CA LEU A 68 -13.28 -3.00 -7.27
C LEU A 68 -12.13 -3.76 -6.61
N GLN A 69 -11.20 -4.23 -7.43
CA GLN A 69 -10.01 -4.94 -7.01
C GLN A 69 -8.76 -4.22 -7.50
N TRP A 70 -7.77 -4.07 -6.64
CA TRP A 70 -6.47 -3.55 -7.00
C TRP A 70 -5.39 -4.57 -6.68
N VAL A 71 -4.36 -4.59 -7.50
CA VAL A 71 -3.17 -5.40 -7.25
C VAL A 71 -2.02 -4.44 -7.00
N LEU A 72 -1.40 -4.58 -5.84
CA LEU A 72 -0.21 -3.85 -5.45
C LEU A 72 1.00 -4.76 -5.58
N ASN A 73 1.90 -4.43 -6.49
CA ASN A 73 3.08 -5.22 -6.79
C ASN A 73 4.35 -4.48 -6.38
N CYS A 74 5.16 -5.10 -5.52
CA CYS A 74 6.44 -4.56 -5.08
C CYS A 74 7.57 -5.48 -5.54
N THR A 75 8.44 -4.95 -6.40
CA THR A 75 9.63 -5.64 -6.91
C THR A 75 10.89 -4.98 -6.36
N PHE A 76 11.73 -5.77 -5.69
CA PHE A 76 12.97 -5.34 -5.06
C PHE A 76 14.17 -5.85 -5.86
N LYS A 77 15.06 -4.94 -6.26
CA LYS A 77 16.29 -5.28 -6.98
C LYS A 77 17.41 -4.32 -6.59
N LYS A 78 18.52 -4.87 -6.10
CA LYS A 78 19.74 -4.10 -5.74
C LYS A 78 19.46 -2.87 -4.85
N GLY A 79 18.57 -3.01 -3.86
CA GLY A 79 18.21 -1.92 -2.93
C GLY A 79 17.23 -0.88 -3.48
N VAL A 80 16.74 -1.07 -4.71
CA VAL A 80 15.67 -0.29 -5.34
C VAL A 80 14.36 -1.08 -5.27
N VAL A 81 13.26 -0.35 -5.14
CA VAL A 81 11.89 -0.86 -5.14
C VAL A 81 11.14 -0.21 -6.29
N VAL A 82 10.47 -1.05 -7.07
CA VAL A 82 9.42 -0.65 -8.00
C VAL A 82 8.09 -1.07 -7.38
N LEU A 83 7.22 -0.09 -7.15
CA LEU A 83 5.87 -0.25 -6.66
C LEU A 83 4.91 0.10 -7.80
N ASP A 84 4.11 -0.86 -8.22
CA ASP A 84 3.03 -0.65 -9.18
C ASP A 84 1.68 -0.96 -8.53
N VAL A 85 0.68 -0.12 -8.83
CA VAL A 85 -0.71 -0.38 -8.46
C VAL A 85 -1.52 -0.53 -9.74
N TRP A 86 -2.12 -1.71 -9.88
CA TRP A 86 -2.99 -2.03 -10.99
C TRP A 86 -4.44 -2.02 -10.53
N LEU A 87 -5.33 -1.51 -11.37
CA LEU A 87 -6.77 -1.70 -11.19
C LEU A 87 -7.20 -2.93 -12.01
N GLN A 88 -7.83 -3.89 -11.34
CA GLN A 88 -8.41 -5.08 -11.95
C GLN A 88 -9.94 -4.94 -11.97
N HIS A 89 -10.52 -4.93 -13.18
CA HIS A 89 -11.97 -4.88 -13.36
C HIS A 89 -12.54 -6.30 -13.44
N LEU A 90 -13.46 -6.64 -12.53
CA LEU A 90 -14.22 -7.89 -12.59
C LEU A 90 -15.06 -7.90 -13.89
N GLY A 91 -14.73 -8.80 -14.81
CA GLY A 91 -15.55 -9.08 -16.00
C GLY A 91 -14.83 -8.97 -17.35
N PHE A 92 -13.61 -8.41 -17.39
CA PHE A 92 -12.80 -8.39 -18.61
C PHE A 92 -11.46 -9.06 -18.35
N GLN A 93 -11.05 -9.96 -19.26
CA GLN A 93 -9.68 -10.49 -19.31
C GLN A 93 -8.66 -9.42 -19.75
N ASP A 94 -9.09 -8.17 -19.88
CA ASP A 94 -8.29 -7.09 -20.44
C ASP A 94 -7.39 -6.43 -19.39
N GLN A 95 -6.12 -6.36 -19.79
CA GLN A 95 -4.98 -5.62 -19.24
C GLN A 95 -5.16 -4.93 -17.88
N LEU A 96 -4.38 -5.40 -16.90
CA LEU A 96 -4.05 -4.66 -15.69
C LEU A 96 -3.54 -3.27 -16.08
N ASN A 97 -4.34 -2.23 -15.81
CA ASN A 97 -3.95 -0.86 -16.07
C ASN A 97 -3.18 -0.33 -14.85
N THR A 98 -1.93 0.09 -15.06
CA THR A 98 -1.14 0.76 -14.02
C THR A 98 -1.70 2.14 -13.76
N ILE A 99 -2.33 2.30 -12.59
CA ILE A 99 -2.94 3.56 -12.16
C ILE A 99 -2.01 4.39 -11.27
N PHE A 100 -0.92 3.78 -10.78
CA PHE A 100 0.13 4.44 -10.02
C PHE A 100 1.41 3.63 -10.11
N SER A 101 2.54 4.31 -10.30
CA SER A 101 3.86 3.69 -10.24
C SER A 101 4.81 4.57 -9.42
N TRP A 102 5.70 3.92 -8.69
CA TRP A 102 6.75 4.59 -7.95
C TRP A 102 8.02 3.74 -7.94
N GLU A 103 9.15 4.39 -8.18
CA GLU A 103 10.47 3.79 -8.03
C GLU A 103 11.29 4.58 -7.01
N GLY A 104 11.98 3.89 -6.12
CA GLY A 104 12.90 4.53 -5.19
C GLY A 104 13.67 3.56 -4.31
N LYS A 105 14.37 4.09 -3.30
CA LYS A 105 15.20 3.26 -2.42
C LYS A 105 14.32 2.43 -1.49
N ALA A 106 14.73 1.18 -1.23
CA ALA A 106 14.03 0.29 -0.30
C ALA A 106 13.87 0.88 1.11
N LEU A 107 14.86 1.67 1.57
CA LEU A 107 14.78 2.37 2.84
C LEU A 107 13.72 3.49 2.84
N GLN A 108 13.58 4.24 1.73
CA GLN A 108 12.54 5.25 1.60
C GLN A 108 11.15 4.60 1.62
N PHE A 109 10.98 3.51 0.87
CA PHE A 109 9.74 2.74 0.86
C PHE A 109 9.36 2.23 2.26
N ARG A 110 10.33 1.62 2.96
CA ARG A 110 10.17 1.16 4.36
C ARG A 110 9.75 2.29 5.28
N ASP A 111 10.36 3.47 5.15
CA ASP A 111 10.02 4.62 5.98
C ASP A 111 8.58 5.09 5.74
N SER A 112 8.15 5.12 4.48
CA SER A 112 6.77 5.43 4.10
C SER A 112 5.76 4.42 4.66
N VAL A 113 6.07 3.12 4.57
CA VAL A 113 5.28 2.04 5.19
C VAL A 113 5.22 2.20 6.71
N SER A 114 6.35 2.51 7.35
CA SER A 114 6.42 2.67 8.80
C SER A 114 5.63 3.88 9.29
N LEU A 115 5.65 4.99 8.54
CA LEU A 115 4.82 6.17 8.78
C LEU A 115 3.33 5.85 8.63
N MET A 116 2.95 5.08 7.61
CA MET A 116 1.58 4.61 7.41
C MET A 116 1.11 3.77 8.60
N ILE A 117 1.90 2.78 9.03
CA ILE A 117 1.57 1.90 10.17
C ILE A 117 1.42 2.71 11.46
N LYS A 118 2.37 3.61 11.74
CA LYS A 118 2.30 4.47 12.93
C LYS A 118 1.06 5.36 12.92
N SER A 119 0.70 5.89 11.75
CA SER A 119 -0.50 6.74 11.59
C SER A 119 -1.79 5.93 11.74
N ALA A 120 -1.85 4.72 11.17
CA ALA A 120 -2.99 3.82 11.32
C ALA A 120 -3.20 3.36 12.77
N GLY A 121 -2.10 3.08 13.49
CA GLY A 121 -2.13 2.68 14.91
C GLY A 121 -2.71 3.75 15.84
N LYS A 122 -2.50 5.03 15.54
CA LYS A 122 -3.10 6.14 16.34
C LYS A 122 -4.63 6.12 16.33
N TYR A 123 -5.26 5.57 15.29
CA TYR A 123 -6.71 5.47 15.19
C TYR A 123 -7.33 4.33 16.02
N LYS A 124 -6.51 3.41 16.58
CA LYS A 124 -7.00 2.25 17.36
C LYS A 124 -6.87 2.38 18.88
N TYR A 125 -6.25 3.42 19.43
CA TYR A 125 -5.95 3.50 20.87
C TYR A 125 -6.43 4.76 21.61
N PHE A 126 -7.16 5.67 20.96
CA PHE A 126 -7.72 6.86 21.63
C PHE A 126 -9.22 7.00 21.36
N ARG A 127 -9.98 6.08 21.94
CA ARG A 127 -11.35 6.32 22.40
C ARG A 127 -11.53 5.55 23.71
N HIS A 128 -11.12 6.20 24.80
CA HIS A 128 -11.72 6.00 26.11
C HIS A 128 -12.71 7.14 26.32
#